data_AF-A0A9W4IY41-F1
#
_entry.id   AF-A0A9W4IY41-F1
#
_cell.length_a   1.000
_cell.length_b   1.000
_cell.length_c   1.000
_cell.angle_alpha   90.00
_cell.angle_beta   90.00
_cell.angle_gamma   90.00
#
_symmetry.space_group_name_H-M   'P 1'
#
loop_
_entity.id
_entity.type
_entity.pdbx_description
1 polymer ?
#
loop_
_entity_poly.entity_id
_entity_poly.type
_entity_poly.pdbx_seq_one_letter_code
_entity_poly.pdbx_strand_id
1 'polypeptide(L)'
;MENPSKSPVADGHGEAAPCTQFSWTEDAPTSSHEAQQPKRDTEKDKLAAEPFQPVLEVLKQLEEEDPKLAFQAARLVGLYRRLWESCVSKHVDGLQIEAANEKLRTGNIQLCNEGSHLKHRQDEQVARLHAIDDALDEVRGKLIGVLKVWNERSVGELAILPEDEFPRR
;
A
#
# COMPACT_ATOMS: atom_id res chain seq x y z
N MET A 1 18.25 -50.62 -12.96
CA MET A 1 17.90 -50.71 -14.38
C MET A 1 16.90 -49.60 -14.64
N GLU A 2 17.38 -48.44 -15.06
CA GLU A 2 17.54 -48.06 -16.49
C GLU A 2 16.19 -47.89 -17.19
N ASN A 3 15.90 -46.87 -17.98
CA ASN A 3 16.38 -45.50 -18.19
C ASN A 3 15.36 -44.88 -19.20
N PRO A 4 15.51 -43.64 -19.68
CA PRO A 4 14.42 -42.72 -20.01
C PRO A 4 14.13 -42.64 -21.52
N SER A 5 13.09 -41.90 -21.92
CA SER A 5 13.00 -41.27 -23.25
C SER A 5 12.02 -40.08 -23.17
N LYS A 6 12.50 -38.83 -23.21
CA LYS A 6 12.98 -38.02 -24.37
C LYS A 6 11.83 -37.22 -25.01
N SER A 7 11.82 -35.92 -24.72
CA SER A 7 11.07 -34.81 -25.37
C SER A 7 11.41 -34.71 -26.88
N PRO A 8 10.69 -33.95 -27.75
CA PRO A 8 10.72 -32.45 -27.70
C PRO A 8 9.52 -31.65 -28.35
N VAL A 9 9.43 -30.34 -28.01
CA VAL A 9 9.17 -29.13 -28.88
C VAL A 9 7.81 -29.04 -29.64
N ALA A 10 7.04 -27.94 -29.80
CA ALA A 10 7.23 -26.47 -29.70
C ALA A 10 5.87 -25.73 -29.59
N ASP A 11 5.96 -24.47 -29.13
CA ASP A 11 5.28 -23.23 -29.56
C ASP A 11 3.75 -23.05 -29.54
N GLY A 12 3.33 -21.94 -28.91
CA GLY A 12 2.03 -21.31 -29.13
C GLY A 12 1.67 -20.28 -28.04
N HIS A 13 1.81 -18.99 -28.37
CA HIS A 13 1.72 -17.80 -27.52
C HIS A 13 0.32 -17.36 -27.04
N GLY A 14 0.33 -16.48 -26.03
CA GLY A 14 -0.69 -15.47 -25.71
C GLY A 14 -1.29 -15.66 -24.31
N GLU A 15 -1.34 -14.71 -23.38
CA GLU A 15 -1.19 -13.27 -23.42
C GLU A 15 -1.13 -12.83 -21.93
N ALA A 16 -0.12 -12.07 -21.52
CA ALA A 16 -0.13 -11.39 -20.22
C ALA A 16 0.41 -9.97 -20.42
N ALA A 17 -0.42 -8.99 -20.04
CA ALA A 17 -0.23 -7.56 -20.25
C ALA A 17 1.04 -7.02 -19.56
N PRO A 18 1.67 -5.98 -20.14
CA PRO A 18 2.93 -5.45 -19.63
C PRO A 18 2.71 -4.46 -18.48
N CYS A 19 3.29 -4.75 -17.32
CA CYS A 19 3.48 -3.75 -16.28
C CYS A 19 4.70 -2.91 -16.67
N THR A 20 4.47 -1.63 -16.94
CA THR A 20 5.45 -0.63 -17.39
C THR A 20 6.73 -0.65 -16.54
N GLN A 21 7.85 -1.01 -17.18
CA GLN A 21 9.18 -0.81 -16.62
C GLN A 21 9.52 0.69 -16.64
N PHE A 22 9.83 1.26 -15.48
CA PHE A 22 10.54 2.54 -15.40
C PHE A 22 12.02 2.28 -15.66
N SER A 23 12.51 2.70 -16.83
CA SER A 23 13.95 2.78 -17.10
C SER A 23 14.52 4.02 -16.43
N TRP A 24 15.44 3.84 -15.49
CA TRP A 24 16.31 4.92 -15.05
C TRP A 24 17.50 4.95 -16.00
N THR A 25 17.58 6.01 -16.80
CA THR A 25 18.76 6.33 -17.60
C THR A 25 19.81 6.92 -16.67
N GLU A 26 20.95 6.24 -16.56
CA GLU A 26 22.16 6.77 -15.93
C GLU A 26 22.72 7.90 -16.80
N ASP A 27 22.86 9.09 -16.21
CA ASP A 27 23.81 10.09 -16.70
C ASP A 27 24.42 10.80 -15.48
N ALA A 28 25.68 10.51 -15.21
CA ALA A 28 26.53 11.34 -14.35
C ALA A 28 27.13 12.46 -15.21
N PRO A 29 27.29 13.66 -14.64
CA PRO A 29 28.66 14.05 -14.35
C PRO A 29 28.86 14.72 -12.99
N THR A 30 29.91 14.26 -12.32
CA THR A 30 30.81 14.92 -11.37
C THR A 30 30.45 16.35 -10.96
N SER A 31 29.99 16.53 -9.73
CA SER A 31 30.08 17.79 -9.00
C SER A 31 30.46 17.49 -7.55
N SER A 32 31.67 17.90 -7.22
CA SER A 32 32.32 18.06 -5.92
C SER A 32 31.59 17.49 -4.70
N HIS A 33 32.24 16.52 -4.05
CA HIS A 33 32.10 16.26 -2.63
C HIS A 33 32.45 17.52 -1.83
N GLU A 34 31.51 18.46 -1.74
CA GLU A 34 31.47 19.37 -0.62
C GLU A 34 30.99 18.54 0.56
N ALA A 35 31.90 18.29 1.51
CA ALA A 35 31.58 17.65 2.77
C ALA A 35 30.41 18.43 3.39
N GLN A 36 29.20 17.88 3.27
CA GLN A 36 28.04 18.35 4.01
C GLN A 36 28.41 18.20 5.48
N GLN A 37 28.88 19.29 6.09
CA GLN A 37 28.91 19.37 7.54
C GLN A 37 27.50 19.04 8.01
N PRO A 38 27.35 18.17 9.02
CA PRO A 38 26.04 17.92 9.58
C PRO A 38 25.48 19.28 10.01
N LYS A 39 24.33 19.68 9.47
CA LYS A 39 23.51 20.72 10.10
C LYS A 39 23.26 20.20 11.50
N ARG A 40 24.06 20.66 12.46
CA ARG A 40 23.83 20.30 13.86
C ARG A 40 22.50 20.93 14.22
N ASP A 41 21.55 20.09 14.61
CA ASP A 41 20.31 20.56 15.19
C ASP A 41 20.69 21.29 16.48
N THR A 42 20.54 22.61 16.45
CA THR A 42 20.91 23.50 17.57
C THR A 42 20.15 23.15 18.86
N GLU A 43 19.00 22.49 18.76
CA GLU A 43 18.27 21.95 19.91
C GLU A 43 18.92 20.68 20.49
N LYS A 44 19.36 19.74 19.65
CA LYS A 44 20.08 18.53 20.08
C LYS A 44 21.40 18.90 20.75
N ASP A 45 22.10 19.89 20.21
CA ASP A 45 23.35 20.41 20.75
C ASP A 45 23.16 21.06 22.13
N LYS A 46 22.06 21.81 22.34
CA LYS A 46 21.75 22.42 23.65
C LYS A 46 21.46 21.37 24.71
N LEU A 47 20.60 20.40 24.40
CA LEU A 47 20.26 19.28 25.29
C LEU A 47 21.49 18.45 25.68
N ALA A 48 22.46 18.34 24.78
CA ALA A 48 23.67 17.58 25.03
C ALA A 48 24.74 18.35 25.84
N ALA A 49 24.77 19.68 25.76
CA ALA A 49 25.79 20.50 26.41
C ALA A 49 25.43 20.95 27.84
N GLU A 50 24.14 21.12 28.15
CA GLU A 50 23.65 21.58 29.46
C GLU A 50 24.13 20.72 30.65
N PRO A 51 24.09 19.37 30.60
CA PRO A 51 24.43 18.52 31.75
C PRO A 51 25.91 18.58 32.17
N PHE A 52 26.79 19.04 31.26
CA PHE A 52 28.23 19.05 31.47
C PHE A 52 28.77 20.36 32.06
N GLN A 53 27.96 21.42 32.11
CA GLN A 53 28.39 22.73 32.62
C GLN A 53 29.03 22.67 34.03
N PRO A 54 28.46 21.95 35.02
CA PRO A 54 29.06 21.88 36.35
C PRO A 54 30.43 21.20 36.35
N VAL A 55 30.57 20.13 35.57
CA VAL A 55 31.83 19.37 35.45
C VAL A 55 32.91 20.20 34.77
N LEU A 56 32.55 21.01 33.76
CA LEU A 56 33.50 21.89 33.09
C LEU A 56 34.04 22.97 34.04
N GLU A 57 33.22 23.48 34.96
CA GLU A 57 33.67 24.44 35.98
C GLU A 57 34.62 23.79 37.00
N VAL A 58 34.33 22.56 37.43
CA VAL A 58 35.23 21.79 38.32
C VAL A 58 36.55 21.47 37.64
N LEU A 59 36.53 21.12 36.35
CA LEU A 59 37.76 20.88 35.58
C LEU A 59 38.64 22.13 35.48
N LYS A 60 38.03 23.31 35.38
CA LYS A 60 38.73 24.59 35.35
C LYS A 60 39.42 24.90 36.69
N GLN A 61 38.75 24.64 37.81
CA GLN A 61 39.36 24.76 39.15
C GLN A 61 40.50 23.77 39.32
N LEU A 62 40.30 22.52 38.86
CA LEU A 62 41.32 21.47 38.96
C LEU A 62 42.55 21.75 38.10
N GLU A 63 42.40 22.46 36.97
CA GLU A 63 43.53 22.87 36.12
C GLU A 63 44.50 23.81 36.85
N GLU A 64 44.00 24.62 37.78
CA GLU A 64 44.80 25.51 38.64
C GLU A 64 45.53 24.74 39.75
N GLU A 65 44.92 23.67 40.28
CA GLU A 65 45.46 22.86 41.38
C GLU A 65 46.41 21.74 40.93
N ASP A 66 46.01 20.95 39.93
CA ASP A 66 46.78 19.84 39.35
C ASP A 66 46.48 19.71 37.84
N PRO A 67 47.32 20.29 36.97
CA PRO A 67 47.10 20.27 35.53
C PRO A 67 47.19 18.87 34.91
N LYS A 68 47.93 17.95 35.54
CA LYS A 68 48.04 16.57 35.03
C LYS A 68 46.76 15.79 35.31
N LEU A 69 46.20 15.94 36.51
CA LEU A 69 44.93 15.33 36.87
C LEU A 69 43.77 15.95 36.08
N ALA A 70 43.75 17.28 35.92
CA ALA A 70 42.79 18.00 35.09
C ALA A 70 42.75 17.48 33.65
N PHE A 71 43.92 17.27 33.03
CA PHE A 71 44.00 16.72 31.68
C PHE A 71 43.41 15.30 31.56
N GLN A 72 43.71 14.43 32.53
CA GLN A 72 43.16 13.06 32.56
C GLN A 72 41.64 13.08 32.75
N ALA A 73 41.15 13.91 33.67
CA ALA A 73 39.72 14.08 33.92
C ALA A 73 39.00 14.68 32.70
N ALA A 74 39.57 15.71 32.07
CA ALA A 74 39.03 16.33 30.86
C ALA A 74 38.93 15.34 29.69
N ARG A 75 39.92 14.44 29.54
CA ARG A 75 39.85 13.37 28.53
C ARG A 75 38.68 12.42 28.78
N LEU A 76 38.45 12.02 30.03
CA LEU A 76 37.31 11.14 30.39
C LEU A 76 35.97 11.84 30.15
N VAL A 77 35.85 13.09 30.60
CA VAL A 77 34.65 13.93 30.41
C VAL A 77 34.37 14.12 28.92
N GLY A 78 35.40 14.34 28.10
CA GLY A 78 35.26 14.45 26.64
C GLY A 78 34.73 13.18 25.99
N LEU A 79 35.14 12.00 26.45
CA LEU A 79 34.60 10.72 25.96
C LEU A 79 33.15 10.53 26.37
N TYR A 80 32.81 10.80 27.63
CA TYR A 80 31.44 10.67 28.13
C TYR A 80 30.49 11.66 27.44
N ARG A 81 30.94 12.89 27.19
CA ARG A 81 30.18 13.92 26.45
C ARG A 81 29.83 13.45 25.03
N ARG A 82 30.78 12.88 24.29
CA ARG A 82 30.51 12.36 22.94
C ARG A 82 29.50 11.20 22.96
N LEU A 83 29.60 10.33 23.97
CA LEU A 83 28.62 9.25 24.14
C LEU A 83 27.23 9.81 24.43
N TRP A 84 27.14 10.79 25.34
CA TRP A 84 25.90 11.48 25.67
C TRP A 84 25.27 12.17 24.46
N GLU A 85 26.06 12.93 23.70
CA GLU A 85 25.63 13.57 22.44
C GLU A 85 25.03 12.55 21.47
N SER A 86 25.66 11.38 21.33
CA SER A 86 25.13 10.28 20.50
C SER A 86 23.83 9.70 21.05
N CYS A 87 23.73 9.50 22.36
CA CYS A 87 22.54 8.99 23.03
C CYS A 87 21.35 9.95 22.87
N VAL A 88 21.57 11.25 23.10
CA VAL A 88 20.53 12.29 22.94
C VAL A 88 20.07 12.38 21.49
N SER A 89 21.00 12.37 20.52
CA SER A 89 20.62 12.39 19.10
C SER A 89 19.74 11.20 18.74
N LYS A 90 20.15 9.98 19.11
CA LYS A 90 19.37 8.76 18.83
C LYS A 90 18.02 8.78 19.54
N HIS A 91 17.95 9.34 20.74
CA HIS A 91 16.69 9.47 21.46
C HIS A 91 15.71 10.42 20.75
N VAL A 92 16.18 11.60 20.32
CA VAL A 92 15.34 12.55 19.56
C VAL A 92 14.89 11.96 18.23
N ASP A 93 15.79 11.29 17.51
CA ASP A 93 15.44 10.61 16.26
C ASP A 93 14.42 9.49 16.51
N GLY A 94 14.55 8.75 17.61
CA GLY A 94 13.58 7.75 18.05
C GLY A 94 12.19 8.33 18.32
N LEU A 95 12.11 9.46 19.01
CA LEU A 95 10.85 10.18 19.26
C LEU A 95 10.19 10.65 17.95
N GLN A 96 10.99 11.15 16.99
CA GLN A 96 10.47 11.56 15.68
C GLN A 96 9.91 10.37 14.89
N ILE A 97 10.63 9.24 14.90
CA ILE A 97 10.18 8.00 14.26
C ILE A 97 8.90 7.48 14.91
N GLU A 98 8.83 7.48 16.24
CA GLU A 98 7.64 7.06 16.98
C GLU A 98 6.42 7.93 16.63
N ALA A 99 6.58 9.25 16.62
CA ALA A 99 5.52 10.18 16.23
C ALA A 99 5.06 9.96 14.77
N ALA A 100 6.00 9.75 13.84
CA ALA A 100 5.67 9.44 12.45
C ALA A 100 4.93 8.09 12.32
N ASN A 101 5.32 7.09 13.11
CA ASN A 101 4.70 5.77 13.11
C ASN A 101 3.27 5.83 13.67
N GLU A 102 3.03 6.59 14.74
CA GLU A 102 1.66 6.82 15.24
C GLU A 102 0.75 7.47 14.19
N LYS A 103 1.27 8.47 13.48
CA LYS A 103 0.54 9.11 12.38
C LYS A 103 0.21 8.11 11.26
N LEU A 104 1.17 7.27 10.89
CA LEU A 104 0.97 6.22 9.88
C LEU A 104 -0.05 5.18 10.34
N ARG A 105 0.03 4.72 11.60
CA ARG A 105 -0.91 3.75 12.16
C ARG A 105 -2.34 4.30 12.15
N THR A 106 -2.51 5.56 12.57
CA THR A 106 -3.81 6.23 12.56
C THR A 106 -4.37 6.35 11.14
N GLY A 107 -3.54 6.78 10.18
CA GLY A 107 -3.95 6.86 8.77
C GLY A 107 -4.28 5.49 8.17
N ASN A 108 -3.52 4.44 8.52
CA ASN A 108 -3.80 3.08 8.06
C ASN A 108 -5.16 2.57 8.56
N ILE A 109 -5.49 2.80 9.83
CA ILE A 109 -6.81 2.45 10.40
C ILE A 109 -7.93 3.17 9.63
N GLN A 110 -7.77 4.45 9.31
CA GLN A 110 -8.75 5.21 8.53
C GLN A 110 -8.95 4.60 7.14
N LEU A 111 -7.86 4.32 6.42
CA LEU A 111 -7.93 3.70 5.09
C LEU A 111 -8.57 2.30 5.12
N CYS A 112 -8.27 1.50 6.14
CA CYS A 112 -8.92 0.19 6.31
C CYS A 112 -10.43 0.32 6.53
N ASN A 113 -10.87 1.32 7.31
CA ASN A 113 -12.29 1.58 7.55
C ASN A 113 -12.99 2.05 6.27
N GLU A 114 -12.38 2.98 5.54
CA GLU A 114 -12.90 3.47 4.25
C GLU A 114 -12.96 2.34 3.22
N GLY A 115 -11.90 1.52 3.11
CA GLY A 115 -11.87 0.37 2.23
C GLY A 115 -12.97 -0.65 2.56
N SER A 116 -13.20 -0.91 3.85
CA SER A 116 -14.29 -1.80 4.29
C SER A 116 -15.67 -1.23 3.94
N HIS A 117 -15.87 0.07 4.12
CA HIS A 117 -17.11 0.75 3.75
C HIS A 117 -17.37 0.74 2.24
N LEU A 118 -16.34 1.01 1.42
CA LEU A 118 -16.45 0.96 -0.04
C LEU A 118 -16.75 -0.44 -0.54
N LYS A 119 -16.08 -1.46 0.02
CA LYS A 119 -16.37 -2.86 -0.30
C LYS A 119 -17.81 -3.23 0.03
N HIS A 120 -18.30 -2.84 1.20
CA HIS A 120 -19.69 -3.08 1.57
C HIS A 120 -20.67 -2.45 0.58
N ARG A 121 -20.43 -1.20 0.14
CA ARG A 121 -21.24 -0.57 -0.91
C ARG A 121 -21.16 -1.30 -2.24
N GLN A 122 -19.98 -1.77 -2.63
CA GLN A 122 -19.82 -2.55 -3.86
C GLN A 122 -20.67 -3.82 -3.80
N ASP A 123 -20.57 -4.58 -2.71
CA ASP A 123 -21.33 -5.82 -2.50
C ASP A 123 -22.85 -5.54 -2.56
N GLU A 124 -23.31 -4.43 -1.98
CA GLU A 124 -24.71 -4.00 -2.05
C GLU A 124 -25.16 -3.70 -3.49
N GLN A 125 -24.33 -2.99 -4.29
CA GLN A 125 -24.66 -2.72 -5.68
C GLN A 125 -24.70 -3.99 -6.52
N VAL A 126 -23.78 -4.93 -6.28
CA VAL A 126 -23.78 -6.24 -6.96
C VAL A 126 -25.04 -7.03 -6.61
N ALA A 127 -25.44 -7.05 -5.33
CA ALA A 127 -26.68 -7.71 -4.91
C ALA A 127 -27.92 -7.10 -5.58
N ARG A 128 -27.97 -5.77 -5.72
CA ARG A 128 -29.06 -5.06 -6.43
C ARG A 128 -29.11 -5.44 -7.91
N LEU A 129 -27.96 -5.55 -8.57
CA LEU A 129 -27.90 -5.96 -9.98
C LEU A 129 -28.43 -7.38 -10.16
N HIS A 130 -27.99 -8.33 -9.32
CA HIS A 130 -28.51 -9.69 -9.36
C HIS A 130 -30.02 -9.75 -9.14
N ALA A 131 -30.55 -8.97 -8.21
CA ALA A 131 -32.00 -8.90 -7.99
C ALA A 131 -32.77 -8.37 -9.22
N ILE A 132 -32.18 -7.44 -9.98
CA ILE A 132 -32.77 -6.94 -11.23
C ILE A 132 -32.72 -8.02 -12.31
N ASP A 133 -31.58 -8.70 -12.47
CA ASP A 133 -31.43 -9.78 -13.45
C ASP A 133 -32.44 -10.91 -13.19
N ASP A 134 -32.59 -11.33 -11.92
CA ASP A 134 -33.57 -12.34 -11.51
C ASP A 134 -35.01 -11.91 -11.86
N ALA A 135 -35.36 -10.63 -11.59
CA ALA A 135 -36.68 -10.09 -11.91
C ALA A 135 -36.93 -10.02 -13.43
N LEU A 136 -35.90 -9.68 -14.22
CA LEU A 136 -35.98 -9.67 -15.69
C LEU A 136 -36.19 -11.08 -16.24
N ASP A 137 -35.48 -12.07 -15.72
CA ASP A 137 -35.66 -13.47 -16.12
C ASP A 137 -37.05 -13.99 -15.75
N GLU A 138 -37.59 -13.60 -14.60
CA GLU A 138 -38.96 -13.95 -14.21
C GLU A 138 -39.99 -13.35 -15.18
N VAL A 139 -39.87 -12.05 -15.49
CA VAL A 139 -40.75 -11.36 -16.44
C VAL A 139 -40.65 -11.99 -17.83
N ARG A 140 -39.44 -12.29 -18.28
CA ARG A 140 -39.19 -12.97 -19.56
C ARG A 140 -39.84 -14.35 -19.59
N GLY A 141 -39.70 -15.13 -18.53
CA GLY A 141 -40.33 -16.45 -18.38
C GLY A 141 -41.85 -16.36 -18.45
N LYS A 142 -42.46 -15.42 -17.72
CA LYS A 142 -43.91 -15.18 -17.75
C LYS A 142 -44.40 -14.77 -19.13
N LEU A 143 -43.70 -13.85 -19.81
CA LEU A 143 -44.05 -13.42 -21.16
C LEU A 143 -44.01 -14.58 -22.16
N ILE A 144 -42.97 -15.41 -22.11
CA ILE A 144 -42.87 -16.62 -22.93
C ILE A 144 -44.07 -17.54 -22.66
N GLY A 145 -44.45 -17.72 -21.39
CA GLY A 145 -45.64 -18.49 -21.01
C GLY A 145 -46.93 -17.96 -21.63
N VAL A 146 -47.18 -16.65 -21.52
CA VAL A 146 -48.37 -16.00 -22.12
C VAL A 146 -48.38 -16.17 -23.64
N LEU A 147 -47.24 -15.97 -24.31
CA LEU A 147 -47.14 -16.11 -25.76
C LEU A 147 -47.41 -17.54 -26.22
N LYS A 148 -46.95 -18.56 -25.47
CA LYS A 148 -47.26 -19.96 -25.75
C LYS A 148 -48.75 -20.25 -25.66
N VAL A 149 -49.40 -19.83 -24.58
CA VAL A 149 -50.86 -20.01 -24.39
C VAL A 149 -51.64 -19.34 -25.51
N TRP A 150 -51.23 -18.12 -25.91
CA TRP A 150 -51.88 -17.42 -27.02
C TRP A 150 -51.72 -18.17 -28.34
N ASN A 151 -50.50 -18.64 -28.64
CA ASN A 151 -50.21 -19.41 -29.85
C ASN A 151 -51.00 -20.73 -29.91
N GLU A 152 -51.11 -21.46 -28.80
CA GLU A 152 -51.92 -22.69 -28.73
C GLU A 152 -53.40 -22.42 -29.01
N ARG A 153 -53.94 -21.32 -28.47
CA ARG A 153 -55.33 -20.93 -28.69
C ARG A 153 -55.60 -20.49 -30.13
N SER A 154 -54.71 -19.70 -30.73
CA SER A 154 -54.88 -19.23 -32.11
C SER A 154 -54.79 -20.37 -33.13
N VAL A 155 -53.86 -21.32 -32.93
CA VAL A 155 -53.76 -22.53 -33.75
C VAL A 155 -54.99 -23.42 -33.57
N GLY A 156 -55.53 -23.53 -32.34
CA GLY A 156 -56.77 -24.24 -32.06
C GLY A 156 -58.00 -23.64 -32.76
N GLU A 157 -58.13 -22.31 -32.82
CA GLU A 157 -59.22 -21.62 -33.54
C GLU A 157 -59.11 -21.78 -35.07
N LEU A 158 -57.89 -21.82 -35.63
CA LEU A 158 -57.66 -22.07 -37.05
C LEU A 158 -57.96 -23.52 -37.48
N ALA A 159 -57.76 -24.50 -36.60
CA ALA A 159 -58.05 -25.91 -36.88
C ALA A 159 -59.55 -26.29 -36.86
N ILE A 160 -60.42 -25.38 -36.41
CA ILE A 160 -61.87 -25.58 -36.32
C ILE A 160 -62.61 -24.95 -37.53
N LEU A 161 -61.90 -24.24 -38.42
CA LEU A 161 -62.49 -23.78 -39.67
C LEU A 161 -62.70 -24.98 -40.62
N PRO A 162 -63.93 -25.23 -41.11
CA PRO A 162 -64.15 -26.28 -42.09
C PRO A 162 -63.41 -25.90 -43.38
N GLU A 163 -62.65 -26.86 -43.90
CA GLU A 163 -62.15 -26.89 -45.28
C GLU A 163 -63.35 -26.94 -46.24
N ASP A 164 -64.09 -25.83 -46.36
CA ASP A 164 -65.21 -25.72 -47.30
C ASP A 164 -64.65 -25.48 -48.71
N GLU A 165 -64.77 -26.56 -49.49
CA GLU A 165 -64.80 -26.68 -50.94
C GLU A 165 -64.86 -25.36 -51.73
N PHE A 166 -63.76 -25.00 -52.40
CA PHE A 166 -63.82 -24.11 -53.56
C PHE A 166 -64.07 -24.95 -54.84
N PRO A 167 -65.18 -24.74 -55.58
CA PRO A 167 -65.42 -25.45 -56.83
C PRO A 167 -64.52 -24.88 -57.93
N ARG A 168 -63.65 -25.74 -58.49
CA ARG A 168 -62.93 -25.45 -59.74
C ARG A 168 -63.95 -25.32 -60.87
N ARG A 169 -63.95 -24.17 -61.53
CA ARG A 169 -64.50 -24.00 -62.88
C ARG A 169 -63.54 -24.55 -63.92
#